data_AF-A0A0S1XZP1-F1
#
_entry.id   AF-A0A0S1XZP1-F1
#
_cell.length_a   1.000
_cell.length_b   1.000
_cell.length_c   1.000
_cell.angle_alpha   90.00
_cell.angle_beta   90.00
_cell.angle_gamma   90.00
#
_symmetry.space_group_name_H-M   'P 1'
#
loop_
_entity.id
_entity.type
_entity.pdbx_description
1 polymer ?
#
loop_
_entity_poly.entity_id
_entity_poly.type
_entity_poly.pdbx_seq_one_letter_code
_entity_poly.pdbx_strand_id
1 'polypeptide(L)'
;MRAKKFLQGDKSAGICAQCKAIVATTYRRRDVPFASGIGMVRDILVAICDICGSVVSTPSQSTPAIKAAYKKIIKESKLKRQRPRE
;
A
#
# COMPACT_ATOMS: atom_id res chain seq x y z
N MET A 1 -23.56 -6.34 11.37
CA MET A 1 -22.90 -5.16 10.76
C MET A 1 -22.06 -5.64 9.58
N ARG A 2 -22.40 -5.24 8.34
CA ARG A 2 -21.69 -5.70 7.13
C ARG A 2 -20.39 -4.92 6.97
N ALA A 3 -19.25 -5.58 7.11
CA ALA A 3 -17.94 -5.01 6.82
C ALA A 3 -17.90 -4.58 5.34
N LYS A 4 -17.88 -3.27 5.10
CA LYS A 4 -17.79 -2.70 3.75
C LYS A 4 -16.42 -3.06 3.19
N LYS A 5 -16.40 -4.03 2.27
CA LYS A 5 -15.19 -4.46 1.58
C LYS A 5 -14.82 -3.34 0.61
N PHE A 6 -13.68 -2.69 0.82
CA PHE A 6 -13.15 -1.74 -0.15
C PHE A 6 -12.49 -2.54 -1.28
N LEU A 7 -12.98 -2.36 -2.52
CA LEU A 7 -12.41 -3.01 -3.70
C LEU A 7 -11.36 -2.11 -4.37
N GLN A 8 -10.50 -2.73 -5.19
CA GLN A 8 -9.61 -1.98 -6.07
C GLN A 8 -10.45 -1.16 -7.05
N GLY A 9 -10.19 0.14 -7.15
CA GLY A 9 -10.98 1.09 -7.95
C GLY A 9 -12.11 1.77 -7.18
N ASP A 10 -12.35 1.40 -5.92
CA ASP A 10 -13.30 2.11 -5.07
C ASP A 10 -12.82 3.55 -4.84
N LYS A 11 -13.75 4.51 -4.83
CA LYS A 11 -13.45 5.93 -4.62
C LYS A 11 -13.93 6.32 -3.23
N SER A 12 -13.06 6.92 -2.43
CA SER A 12 -13.42 7.50 -1.13
C SER A 12 -12.96 8.94 -1.03
N ALA A 13 -13.70 9.77 -0.30
CA ALA A 13 -13.23 11.11 0.02
C ALA A 13 -12.33 11.05 1.26
N GLY A 14 -11.15 11.65 1.18
CA GLY A 14 -10.18 11.70 2.26
C GLY A 14 -9.60 13.10 2.43
N ILE A 15 -9.17 13.43 3.64
CA ILE A 15 -8.46 14.69 3.90
C ILE A 15 -7.01 14.48 3.50
N CYS A 16 -6.54 15.17 2.46
CA CYS A 16 -5.14 15.10 2.05
C CYS A 16 -4.29 16.07 2.87
N ALA A 17 -3.25 15.56 3.53
CA ALA A 17 -2.31 16.38 4.29
C ALA A 17 -1.52 17.38 3.43
N GLN A 18 -1.29 17.06 2.15
CA GLN A 18 -0.63 17.97 1.21
C GLN A 18 -1.57 19.06 0.68
N CYS A 19 -2.79 18.69 0.27
CA CYS A 19 -3.76 19.66 -0.25
C CYS A 19 -4.48 20.44 0.86
N LYS A 20 -4.40 19.97 2.12
CA LYS A 20 -5.15 20.49 3.28
C LYS A 20 -6.65 20.64 3.02
N ALA A 21 -7.19 19.78 2.15
CA ALA A 21 -8.57 19.82 1.69
C ALA A 21 -9.14 18.40 1.63
N ILE A 22 -10.48 18.32 1.61
CA ILE A 22 -11.20 17.08 1.34
C ILE A 22 -11.11 16.83 -0.15
N VAL A 23 -10.43 15.77 -0.53
CA VAL A 23 -10.18 15.40 -1.93
C VAL A 23 -10.75 14.01 -2.20
N ALA A 24 -11.15 13.79 -3.45
CA ALA A 24 -11.44 12.45 -3.91
C ALA A 24 -10.14 11.63 -3.92
N THR A 25 -10.20 10.45 -3.33
CA THR A 25 -9.13 9.48 -3.33
C THR A 25 -9.61 8.20 -4.00
N THR A 26 -8.72 7.57 -4.75
CA THR A 26 -9.01 6.32 -5.44
C THR A 26 -8.19 5.21 -4.83
N TYR A 27 -8.81 4.10 -4.48
CA TYR A 27 -8.10 2.91 -4.03
C TYR A 27 -7.45 2.23 -5.22
N ARG A 28 -6.12 2.23 -5.26
CA ARG A 28 -5.36 1.46 -6.25
C ARG A 28 -4.41 0.51 -5.56
N ARG A 29 -4.18 -0.65 -6.20
CA ARG A 29 -3.06 -1.51 -5.82
C ARG A 29 -1.82 -1.00 -6.52
N ARG A 30 -0.79 -0.69 -5.75
CA ARG A 30 0.50 -0.23 -6.30
C ARG A 30 1.63 -0.79 -5.46
N ASP A 31 2.77 -0.99 -6.12
CA ASP A 31 4.03 -1.25 -5.46
C ASP A 31 4.52 0.02 -4.75
N VAL A 32 4.54 0.01 -3.42
CA VAL A 32 5.05 1.13 -2.62
C VAL A 32 6.36 0.72 -1.97
N PRO A 33 7.48 1.43 -2.22
CA PRO A 33 8.72 1.18 -1.49
C PRO A 33 8.51 1.47 0.00
N PHE A 34 8.99 0.59 0.88
CA PHE A 34 9.02 0.92 2.30
C PHE A 34 9.94 2.12 2.50
N ALA A 35 9.51 3.07 3.33
CA ALA A 35 10.32 4.22 3.73
C ALA A 35 11.68 3.80 4.33
N SER A 36 11.76 2.59 4.90
CA SER A 36 12.99 2.04 5.48
C SER A 36 13.99 1.46 4.46
N GLY A 37 13.70 1.44 3.15
CA GLY A 37 14.62 0.96 2.11
C GLY A 37 14.85 -0.57 2.08
N ILE A 38 14.25 -1.31 3.00
CA ILE A 38 14.37 -2.77 3.18
C ILE A 38 13.58 -3.60 2.16
N GLY A 39 12.81 -2.95 1.27
CA GLY A 39 12.11 -3.61 0.18
C GLY A 39 10.88 -2.85 -0.32
N MET A 40 10.19 -3.43 -1.30
CA MET A 40 9.01 -2.84 -1.94
C MET A 40 7.77 -3.69 -1.67
N VAL A 41 6.71 -3.04 -1.20
CA VAL A 41 5.41 -3.67 -0.93
C VAL A 41 4.63 -3.74 -2.21
N ARG A 42 4.63 -4.91 -2.84
CA ARG A 42 3.89 -5.16 -4.06
C ARG A 42 2.42 -5.44 -3.76
N ASP A 43 1.54 -4.97 -4.61
CA ASP A 43 0.10 -5.27 -4.59
C ASP A 43 -0.67 -4.81 -3.33
N ILE A 44 -0.32 -3.65 -2.75
CA ILE A 44 -1.08 -3.10 -1.61
C ILE A 44 -2.12 -2.08 -2.01
N LEU A 45 -3.30 -2.19 -1.41
CA LEU A 45 -4.40 -1.24 -1.58
C LEU A 45 -4.09 0.05 -0.79
N VAL A 46 -3.82 1.12 -1.54
CA VAL A 46 -3.55 2.46 -1.01
C VAL A 46 -4.57 3.45 -1.56
N ALA A 47 -5.02 4.39 -0.73
CA ALA A 47 -5.82 5.51 -1.20
C ALA A 47 -4.88 6.60 -1.74
N ILE A 48 -4.93 6.84 -3.05
CA ILE A 48 -4.18 7.92 -3.70
C ILE A 48 -5.07 9.14 -3.89
N CYS A 49 -4.52 10.33 -3.67
CA CYS A 49 -5.18 11.58 -4.01
C CYS A 49 -5.32 11.69 -5.53
N ASP A 50 -6.52 11.98 -6.03
CA ASP A 50 -6.73 12.20 -7.47
C ASP A 50 -6.10 13.52 -7.95
N ILE A 51 -5.85 14.46 -7.02
CA ILE A 51 -5.31 15.80 -7.32
C ILE A 51 -3.78 15.79 -7.35
N CYS A 52 -3.13 15.32 -6.28
CA CYS A 52 -1.66 15.36 -6.17
C CYS A 52 -0.99 13.99 -6.44
N GLY A 53 -1.76 12.91 -6.52
CA GLY A 53 -1.22 11.55 -6.68
C GLY A 53 -0.59 10.96 -5.43
N SER A 54 -0.54 11.70 -4.31
CA SER A 54 0.09 11.23 -3.07
C SER A 54 -0.78 10.25 -2.31
N VAL A 55 -0.14 9.36 -1.55
CA VAL A 55 -0.83 8.41 -0.68
C VAL A 55 -1.46 9.16 0.49
N VAL A 56 -2.79 9.23 0.52
CA VAL A 56 -3.56 9.97 1.53
C VAL A 56 -3.84 9.11 2.75
N SER A 57 -4.13 7.83 2.54
CA SER A 57 -4.40 6.91 3.64
C SER A 57 -4.25 5.45 3.22
N THR A 58 -3.79 4.64 4.16
CA THR A 58 -3.86 3.18 4.09
C THR A 58 -4.97 2.71 5.02
N PRO A 59 -6.09 2.17 4.51
CA PRO A 59 -7.19 1.74 5.36
C PRO A 59 -6.73 0.59 6.26
N SER A 60 -7.32 0.45 7.45
CA SER A 60 -6.97 -0.62 8.40
C SER A 60 -7.20 -2.03 7.84
N GLN A 61 -8.05 -2.19 6.82
CA GLN A 61 -8.21 -3.43 6.07
C GLN A 61 -6.96 -3.82 5.27
N SER A 62 -6.10 -2.87 4.93
CA SER A 62 -4.84 -3.10 4.24
C SER A 62 -3.69 -3.46 5.19
N THR A 63 -3.81 -3.22 6.50
CA THR A 63 -2.82 -3.64 7.50
C THR A 63 -2.44 -5.12 7.40
N PRO A 64 -3.38 -6.08 7.27
CA PRO A 64 -3.03 -7.48 7.03
C PRO A 64 -2.34 -7.71 5.68
N ALA A 65 -2.70 -6.98 4.62
CA ALA A 65 -2.08 -7.08 3.30
C ALA A 65 -0.63 -6.56 3.31
N ILE A 66 -0.40 -5.41 3.96
CA ILE A 66 0.94 -4.85 4.19
C ILE A 66 1.80 -5.83 4.99
N LYS A 67 1.25 -6.42 6.06
CA LYS A 67 1.95 -7.42 6.88
C LYS A 67 2.28 -8.70 6.08
N ALA A 68 1.37 -9.16 5.22
CA ALA A 68 1.61 -10.32 4.36
C ALA A 68 2.69 -10.04 3.32
N ALA A 69 2.65 -8.86 2.69
CA ALA A 69 3.67 -8.43 1.75
C ALA A 69 5.02 -8.24 2.44
N TYR A 70 5.07 -7.66 3.65
CA TYR A 70 6.29 -7.55 4.46
C TYR A 70 6.91 -8.92 4.76
N LYS A 71 6.10 -9.90 5.17
CA LYS A 71 6.55 -11.28 5.39
C LYS A 71 7.11 -11.90 4.10
N LYS A 72 6.46 -11.70 2.95
CA LYS A 72 6.96 -12.17 1.65
C LYS A 72 8.29 -11.52 1.30
N ILE A 73 8.42 -10.21 1.47
CA ILE A 73 9.69 -9.49 1.21
C ILE A 73 10.79 -10.01 2.12
N ILE A 74 10.55 -10.16 3.43
CA ILE A 74 11.56 -10.72 4.35
C ILE A 74 11.92 -12.16 3.95
N LYS A 75 10.94 -12.97 3.57
CA LYS A 75 11.17 -14.35 3.12
C LYS A 75 11.99 -14.39 1.83
N GLU A 76 11.66 -13.54 0.87
CA GLU A 76 12.28 -13.49 -0.45
C GLU A 76 13.67 -12.82 -0.43
N SER A 77 13.86 -11.81 0.42
CA SER A 77 15.17 -11.21 0.69
C SER A 77 16.09 -12.18 1.44
N LYS A 78 15.57 -13.01 2.36
CA LYS A 78 16.32 -14.14 2.93
C LYS A 78 16.63 -15.20 1.87
N LEU A 79 15.69 -15.51 0.99
CA LEU A 79 15.86 -16.51 -0.07
C LEU A 79 16.92 -16.09 -1.10
N LYS A 80 16.96 -14.81 -1.50
CA LYS A 80 17.97 -14.28 -2.43
C LYS A 80 19.39 -14.30 -1.86
N ARG A 81 19.58 -14.29 -0.54
CA ARG A 81 20.90 -14.47 0.09
C ARG A 81 21.42 -15.92 0.05
N GLN A 82 20.62 -16.89 -0.37
CA GLN A 82 20.99 -18.31 -0.40
C GLN A 82 21.30 -18.85 -1.81
N ARG A 83 21.58 -17.99 -2.81
CA ARG A 83 22.18 -18.50 -4.05
C ARG A 83 23.69 -18.68 -3.83
N PRO A 84 24.23 -19.93 -3.82
CA PRO A 84 25.66 -20.10 -4.05
C PRO A 84 26.00 -19.47 -5.41
N ARG A 85 27.14 -18.78 -5.48
CA ARG A 85 27.73 -18.44 -6.78
C ARG A 85 28.10 -19.77 -7.42
N GLU A 86 27.48 -20.08 -8.56
CA GLU A 86 28.02 -21.07 -9.51
C GLU A 86 29.32 -20.53 -10.11
#